data_AF-A0A973GFR2-F1
#
_entry.id   AF-A0A973GFR2-F1
#
_cell.length_a   1.000
_cell.length_b   1.000
_cell.length_c   1.000
_cell.angle_alpha   90.00
_cell.angle_beta   90.00
_cell.angle_gamma   90.00
#
_symmetry.space_group_name_H-M   'P 1'
#
loop_
_entity.id
_entity.type
_entity.pdbx_description
1 polymer ?
#
loop_
_entity_poly.entity_id
_entity_poly.type
_entity_poly.pdbx_seq_one_letter_code
_entity_poly.pdbx_strand_id
1 'polypeptide(L)' 'MKTNKSFKKRVKTTKTGKVIVRGSGINHFNAKASRSSQLEKKGGRTLALTTRAKRRYLSNLD' A
#
# COMPACT_ATOMS: atom_id res chain seq x y z
N MET A 1 1.45 -17.02 15.23
CA MET A 1 1.30 -16.93 13.76
C MET A 1 2.46 -16.08 13.22
N LYS A 2 3.11 -16.42 12.10
CA LYS A 2 4.28 -15.65 11.63
C LYS A 2 3.83 -14.35 10.94
N THR A 3 4.56 -13.25 11.13
CA THR A 3 4.29 -11.99 10.43
C THR A 3 4.58 -12.15 8.94
N ASN A 4 3.64 -11.70 8.10
CA ASN A 4 3.88 -11.66 6.66
C ASN A 4 4.84 -10.50 6.32
N LYS A 5 6.13 -10.83 6.16
CA LYS A 5 7.18 -9.85 5.92
C LYS A 5 6.98 -9.06 4.62
N SER A 6 6.31 -9.62 3.62
CA SER A 6 6.05 -8.88 2.38
C SER A 6 5.06 -7.73 2.61
N PHE A 7 4.03 -7.96 3.44
CA PHE A 7 3.07 -6.93 3.82
C PHE A 7 3.68 -5.91 4.78
N LYS A 8 4.44 -6.36 5.80
CA LYS A 8 5.12 -5.44 6.73
C LYS A 8 6.04 -4.44 6.03
N LYS A 9 6.68 -4.84 4.94
CA LYS A 9 7.56 -3.96 4.15
C LYS A 9 6.82 -2.96 3.26
N ARG A 10 5.55 -3.21 2.91
CA ARG A 10 4.86 -2.51 1.81
C ARG A 10 3.55 -1.83 2.23
N VAL A 11 3.04 -2.17 3.41
CA VAL A 11 1.73 -1.75 3.90
C VAL A 11 1.89 -1.09 5.26
N LYS A 12 1.28 0.09 5.43
CA LYS A 12 1.22 0.80 6.72
C LYS A 12 -0.21 0.77 7.24
N THR A 13 -0.40 0.29 8.46
CA THR A 13 -1.66 0.43 9.18
C THR A 13 -1.62 1.75 9.96
N THR A 14 -2.66 2.56 9.84
CA THR A 14 -2.80 3.79 10.65
C THR A 14 -3.45 3.49 11.99
N LYS A 15 -3.33 4.41 12.95
CA LYS A 15 -3.98 4.28 14.27
C LYS A 15 -5.49 4.04 14.19
N THR A 16 -6.16 4.55 13.15
CA THR A 16 -7.60 4.36 12.91
C THR A 16 -7.94 3.10 12.10
N GLY A 17 -6.96 2.24 11.80
CA GLY A 17 -7.17 0.98 11.08
C GLY A 17 -7.29 1.11 9.55
N LYS A 18 -7.04 2.31 8.98
CA LYS A 18 -6.88 2.48 7.53
C LYS A 18 -5.55 1.87 7.08
N VAL A 19 -5.56 1.24 5.92
CA VAL A 19 -4.42 0.54 5.34
C VAL A 19 -3.89 1.36 4.18
N ILE A 20 -2.66 1.86 4.29
CA ILE A 20 -2.01 2.74 3.30
C ILE A 20 -0.94 1.95 2.54
N VAL A 21 -0.95 2.11 1.22
CA VAL A 21 0.03 1.53 0.28
C VAL A 21 0.53 2.57 -0.71
N ARG A 22 1.67 2.32 -1.34
CA ARG A 22 2.17 3.15 -2.45
C ARG A 22 1.38 2.84 -3.73
N GLY A 23 1.13 3.84 -4.56
CA GLY A 23 0.60 3.65 -5.92
C GLY A 23 1.53 2.81 -6.80
N SER A 24 0.97 1.91 -7.59
CA SER A 24 1.70 1.08 -8.56
C SER A 24 1.97 1.85 -9.86
N GLY A 25 2.88 1.33 -10.70
CA GLY A 25 3.07 1.82 -12.07
C GLY A 25 3.98 3.04 -12.24
N ILE A 26 4.94 3.26 -11.34
CA ILE A 26 6.06 4.20 -11.50
C ILE A 26 7.33 3.38 -11.80
N ASN A 27 7.65 3.18 -13.07
CA ASN A 27 8.78 2.36 -13.53
C ASN A 27 9.58 3.12 -14.63
N HIS A 28 10.29 2.41 -15.51
CA HIS A 28 11.21 2.99 -16.50
C HIS A 28 10.57 3.97 -17.51
N PHE A 29 9.31 3.78 -17.90
CA PHE A 29 8.65 4.62 -18.93
C PHE A 29 8.08 5.95 -18.42
N ASN A 30 8.44 6.39 -17.21
CA ASN A 30 7.92 7.64 -16.63
C ASN A 30 8.24 8.88 -17.46
N ALA A 31 9.33 8.88 -18.23
CA ALA A 31 9.71 10.01 -19.09
C ALA A 31 8.61 10.38 -20.12
N LYS A 32 7.73 9.42 -20.47
CA LYS A 32 6.61 9.62 -21.39
C LYS A 32 5.30 10.00 -20.68
N ALA A 33 5.28 9.98 -19.35
CA ALA A 33 4.10 10.28 -18.55
C ALA A 33 4.09 11.74 -18.10
N SER A 34 2.90 12.37 -18.11
CA SER A 34 2.74 13.74 -17.63
C SER A 34 3.11 13.86 -16.14
N ARG A 35 3.63 15.03 -15.75
CA ARG A 35 4.07 15.27 -14.37
C ARG A 35 2.92 15.13 -13.35
N SER A 36 1.70 15.55 -13.70
CA SER A 36 0.52 15.40 -12.85
C SER A 36 0.22 13.93 -12.53
N SER A 37 0.22 13.07 -13.55
CA SER A 37 -0.02 11.62 -13.38
C SER A 37 1.06 10.94 -12.53
N GLN A 38 2.32 11.39 -12.64
CA GLN A 38 3.41 10.90 -11.80
C GLN A 38 3.21 11.29 -10.33
N LEU A 39 2.82 12.55 -10.06
CA LEU A 39 2.59 13.04 -8.71
C LEU A 39 1.42 12.33 -8.02
N GLU A 40 0.32 12.11 -8.73
CA GLU A 40 -0.84 11.36 -8.23
C GLU A 40 -0.47 9.92 -7.83
N LYS A 41 0.45 9.28 -8.55
CA LYS A 41 0.94 7.93 -8.24
C LYS A 41 1.96 7.90 -7.09
N LYS A 42 2.67 9.00 -6.81
CA LYS A 42 3.61 9.09 -5.69
C LYS A 42 2.90 9.13 -4.33
N GLY A 43 1.66 9.60 -4.29
CA GLY A 43 0.85 9.65 -3.07
C GLY A 43 0.53 8.26 -2.49
N GLY A 44 0.39 8.20 -1.16
CA GLY A 44 -0.15 7.03 -0.47
C GLY A 44 -1.63 6.85 -0.78
N ARG A 45 -2.04 5.63 -1.11
CA ARG A 45 -3.43 5.26 -1.40
C ARG A 45 -3.99 4.37 -0.30
N THR A 46 -5.28 4.52 -0.03
CA THR A 46 -5.97 3.62 0.89
C THR A 46 -6.31 2.33 0.16
N LEU A 47 -5.88 1.20 0.69
CA LEU A 47 -6.24 -0.12 0.19
C LEU A 47 -7.56 -0.57 0.83
N ALA A 48 -8.60 -0.72 0.01
CA ALA A 48 -9.86 -1.29 0.45
C ALA A 48 -9.69 -2.80 0.67
N LEU A 49 -9.69 -3.22 1.94
CA LEU A 49 -9.60 -4.63 2.34
C LEU A 49 -10.82 -5.03 3.14
N THR A 50 -11.33 -6.24 2.86
CA THR A 50 -12.36 -6.86 3.70
C THR A 50 -11.78 -7.24 5.07
N THR A 51 -12.65 -7.33 6.09
CA THR A 51 -12.25 -7.69 7.46
C THR A 51 -11.54 -9.05 7.52
N ARG A 52 -11.98 -10.03 6.71
CA ARG A 52 -11.34 -11.34 6.60
C ARG A 52 -9.91 -11.22 6.05
N ALA A 53 -9.70 -10.43 4.99
CA ALA A 53 -8.37 -10.22 4.42
C ALA A 53 -7.43 -9.51 5.40
N LYS A 54 -7.91 -8.48 6.12
CA LYS A 54 -7.12 -7.82 7.17
C LYS A 54 -6.67 -8.80 8.24
N ARG A 55 -7.58 -9.64 8.76
CA ARG A 55 -7.24 -10.65 9.79
C ARG A 55 -6.23 -11.68 9.29
N ARG A 56 -6.31 -12.11 8.04
CA ARG A 56 -5.40 -13.12 7.48
C ARG A 56 -3.99 -12.57 7.23
N TYR A 57 -3.88 -11.36 6.70
CA TYR A 57 -2.61 -10.82 6.21
C TYR A 57 -1.93 -9.80 7.14
N LEU A 58 -2.69 -9.15 8.03
CA LEU A 58 -2.21 -8.04 8.87
C LEU A 58 -2.25 -8.31 10.37
N SER A 59 -2.59 -9.53 10.82
CA SER A 59 -2.83 -9.82 12.25
C SER A 59 -1.62 -9.78 13.17
N ASN A 60 -0.39 -9.71 12.64
CA ASN A 60 0.84 -9.51 13.44
C ASN A 60 1.66 -8.33 12.91
N LEU A 61 0.98 -7.30 12.40
CA LEU A 61 1.58 -6.01 12.09
C LEU A 61 1.19 -5.05 13.22
N ASP A 62 2.10 -4.85 14.18
CA ASP A 62 2.06 -3.77 15.16
C ASP A 62 2.34 -2.40 14.51
#